data_AF-A0A485B9L6-F1
#
_entry.id   AF-A0A485B9L6-F1
#
_cell.length_a   1.000
_cell.length_b   1.000
_cell.length_c   1.000
_cell.angle_alpha   90.00
_cell.angle_beta   90.00
_cell.angle_gamma   90.00
#
_symmetry.space_group_name_H-M   'P 1'
#
loop_
_entity.id
_entity.type
_entity.pdbx_description
1 polymer ?
#
loop_
_entity_poly.entity_id
_entity_poly.type
_entity_poly.pdbx_seq_one_letter_code
_entity_poly.pdbx_strand_id
1 'polypeptide(L)'
;MIITRYYNDWRLPVFPIENGIGVIESWDGETQIADDYRIAYHRDHINAMKEAIFEDGAQVIGYLGWGLIDILSSQGDMRKRYGVVYVNRENHDLKDLQRVPKKSYAWLKRAILSNGQEM
;
A
#
# COMPACT_ATOMS: atom_id res chain seq x y z
N MET A 1 -4.80 7.84 18.12
CA MET A 1 -4.30 7.60 16.75
C MET A 1 -4.46 8.86 15.88
N ILE A 2 -3.71 9.04 14.76
CA ILE A 2 -3.75 10.31 13.99
C ILE A 2 -5.13 10.61 13.36
N ILE A 3 -5.82 9.57 12.88
CA ILE A 3 -7.18 9.67 12.33
C ILE A 3 -8.14 10.18 13.40
N THR A 4 -8.14 9.57 14.59
CA THR A 4 -8.96 9.97 15.74
C THR A 4 -8.74 11.43 16.12
N ARG A 5 -7.47 11.86 16.16
CA ARG A 5 -7.12 13.25 16.46
C ARG A 5 -7.70 14.20 15.43
N TYR A 6 -7.48 13.96 14.14
CA TYR A 6 -7.99 14.86 13.08
C TYR A 6 -9.51 14.91 13.05
N TYR A 7 -10.18 13.78 13.25
CA TYR A 7 -11.63 13.76 13.36
C TYR A 7 -12.12 14.55 14.59
N ASN A 8 -11.43 14.46 15.73
CA ASN A 8 -11.81 15.21 16.93
C ASN A 8 -11.55 16.71 16.83
N ASP A 9 -10.43 17.10 16.21
CA ASP A 9 -10.03 18.50 16.04
C ASP A 9 -10.98 19.23 15.08
N TRP A 10 -11.44 18.56 14.02
CA TRP A 10 -12.16 19.23 12.92
C TRP A 10 -13.62 18.79 12.73
N ARG A 11 -14.03 17.65 13.29
CA ARG A 11 -15.37 17.05 13.07
C ARG A 11 -15.73 16.85 11.59
N LEU A 12 -14.71 16.63 10.77
CA LEU A 12 -14.85 16.32 9.35
C LEU A 12 -14.40 14.88 9.06
N PRO A 13 -15.05 14.16 8.13
CA PRO A 13 -14.59 12.84 7.72
C PRO A 13 -13.15 12.86 7.23
N VAL A 14 -12.37 11.84 7.60
CA VAL A 14 -10.95 11.73 7.27
C VAL A 14 -10.77 10.80 6.06
N PHE A 15 -9.85 11.15 5.16
CA PHE A 15 -9.48 10.29 4.04
C PHE A 15 -7.95 10.15 3.97
N PRO A 16 -7.38 9.03 4.45
CA PRO A 16 -6.00 8.67 4.16
C PRO A 16 -5.79 8.48 2.65
N ILE A 17 -5.24 9.50 1.99
CA ILE A 17 -5.01 9.49 0.54
C ILE A 17 -3.65 8.89 0.14
N GLU A 18 -2.74 8.71 1.09
CA GLU A 18 -1.46 8.06 0.87
C GLU A 18 -1.06 7.24 2.11
N ASN A 19 -0.82 5.95 1.90
CA ASN A 19 -0.14 5.10 2.87
C ASN A 19 0.58 3.97 2.15
N GLY A 20 1.84 3.72 2.48
CA GLY A 20 2.62 2.67 1.84
C GLY A 20 4.06 2.61 2.34
N ILE A 21 4.72 1.50 2.03
CA ILE A 21 6.10 1.23 2.41
C ILE A 21 6.97 1.09 1.16
N GLY A 22 8.04 1.87 1.10
CA GLY A 22 9.04 1.78 0.04
C GLY A 22 10.21 0.91 0.49
N VAL A 23 10.48 -0.17 -0.24
CA VAL A 23 11.52 -1.16 0.08
C VAL A 23 12.41 -1.37 -1.14
N ILE A 24 13.70 -1.66 -0.92
CA ILE A 24 14.60 -2.04 -2.00
C ILE A 24 14.30 -3.48 -2.41
N GLU A 25 13.91 -3.65 -3.66
CA GLU A 25 13.40 -4.93 -4.20
C GLU A 25 13.94 -5.15 -5.61
N SER A 26 14.22 -6.41 -5.95
CA SER A 26 14.59 -6.85 -7.29
C SER A 26 13.83 -8.13 -7.64
N TRP A 27 13.57 -8.33 -8.93
CA TRP A 27 12.92 -9.52 -9.46
C TRP A 27 13.93 -10.38 -10.21
N ASP A 28 13.88 -11.69 -10.00
CA ASP A 28 14.77 -12.66 -10.64
C ASP A 28 14.39 -12.97 -12.10
N GLY A 29 13.22 -12.50 -12.57
CA GLY A 29 12.71 -12.76 -13.92
C GLY A 29 11.77 -13.98 -14.01
N GLU A 30 11.59 -14.71 -12.92
CA GLU A 30 10.84 -15.99 -12.93
C GLU A 30 9.85 -16.08 -11.76
N THR A 31 10.31 -15.79 -10.54
CA THR A 31 9.55 -16.02 -9.31
C THR A 31 8.81 -14.77 -8.88
N GLN A 32 7.54 -14.92 -8.48
CA GLN A 32 6.80 -13.82 -7.86
C GLN A 32 7.53 -13.29 -6.61
N ILE A 33 7.61 -11.97 -6.47
CA ILE A 33 8.17 -11.33 -5.26
C ILE A 33 7.27 -11.63 -4.06
N ALA A 34 7.85 -12.29 -3.05
CA ALA A 34 7.21 -12.61 -1.77
C ALA A 34 7.34 -11.44 -0.78
N ASP A 35 6.53 -10.40 -0.96
CA ASP A 35 6.60 -9.15 -0.20
C ASP A 35 5.71 -9.13 1.06
N ASP A 36 5.90 -10.12 1.95
CA ASP A 36 5.14 -10.27 3.20
C ASP A 36 5.24 -9.05 4.14
N TYR A 37 6.35 -8.32 4.09
CA TYR A 37 6.52 -7.07 4.85
C TYR A 37 5.57 -5.97 4.38
N ARG A 38 5.23 -5.92 3.08
CA ARG A 38 4.28 -4.94 2.53
C ARG A 38 2.87 -5.29 2.96
N ILE A 39 2.54 -6.58 2.93
CA ILE A 39 1.28 -7.12 3.48
C ILE A 39 1.15 -6.74 4.95
N ALA A 40 2.17 -7.02 5.77
CA ALA A 40 2.16 -6.69 7.19
C ALA A 40 1.98 -5.20 7.43
N TYR A 41 2.74 -4.35 6.73
CA TYR A 41 2.63 -2.90 6.85
C TYR A 41 1.21 -2.40 6.58
N HIS A 42 0.61 -2.78 5.45
CA HIS A 42 -0.74 -2.34 5.10
C HIS A 42 -1.80 -2.91 6.05
N ARG A 43 -1.72 -4.20 6.39
CA ARG A 43 -2.65 -4.84 7.32
C ARG A 43 -2.66 -4.12 8.67
N ASP A 44 -1.49 -3.82 9.22
CA ASP A 44 -1.38 -3.20 10.53
C ASP A 44 -1.95 -1.77 10.50
N HIS A 45 -1.74 -1.01 9.43
CA HIS A 45 -2.33 0.34 9.26
C HIS A 45 -3.85 0.30 9.02
N ILE A 46 -4.35 -0.69 8.29
CA ILE A 46 -5.79 -0.86 8.09
C ILE A 46 -6.47 -1.29 9.40
N ASN A 47 -5.85 -2.15 10.20
CA ASN A 47 -6.37 -2.51 11.53
C ASN A 47 -6.42 -1.29 12.46
N ALA A 48 -5.36 -0.49 12.49
CA ALA A 48 -5.36 0.78 13.23
C ALA A 48 -6.50 1.70 12.73
N MET A 49 -6.69 1.84 11.42
CA MET A 49 -7.82 2.58 10.85
C MET A 49 -9.18 2.02 11.29
N LYS A 50 -9.34 0.70 11.37
CA LYS A 50 -10.55 0.06 11.90
C LYS A 50 -10.78 0.40 13.37
N GLU A 51 -9.75 0.37 14.21
CA GLU A 51 -9.85 0.80 15.61
C GLU A 51 -10.35 2.24 15.71
N ALA A 52 -9.82 3.17 14.89
CA ALA A 52 -10.33 4.53 14.82
C ALA A 52 -11.83 4.61 14.48
N ILE A 53 -12.29 3.76 13.56
CA ILE A 53 -13.69 3.78 13.09
C ILE A 53 -14.61 3.16 14.14
N PHE A 54 -14.28 1.97 14.63
CA PHE A 54 -15.17 1.13 15.43
C PHE A 54 -15.04 1.35 16.94
N GLU A 55 -13.86 1.73 17.43
CA GLU A 55 -13.62 1.96 18.86
C GLU A 55 -13.69 3.46 19.20
N ASP A 56 -13.07 4.30 18.37
CA ASP A 56 -13.02 5.76 18.63
C ASP A 56 -14.15 6.56 17.96
N GLY A 57 -14.92 5.95 17.05
CA GLY A 57 -16.06 6.59 16.38
C GLY A 57 -15.69 7.63 15.30
N ALA A 58 -14.47 7.56 14.75
CA ALA A 58 -14.03 8.44 13.67
C ALA A 58 -14.71 8.10 12.34
N GLN A 59 -15.14 9.10 11.59
CA GLN A 59 -15.64 8.90 10.23
C GLN A 59 -14.48 8.86 9.24
N VAL A 60 -14.33 7.75 8.53
CA VAL A 60 -13.32 7.54 7.48
C VAL A 60 -14.01 7.14 6.19
N ILE A 61 -13.68 7.81 5.08
CA ILE A 61 -14.39 7.64 3.80
C ILE A 61 -13.66 6.73 2.80
N GLY A 62 -12.43 6.33 3.10
CA GLY A 62 -11.66 5.43 2.25
C GLY A 62 -10.22 5.29 2.70
N TYR A 63 -9.44 4.55 1.93
CA TYR A 63 -8.01 4.36 2.13
C TYR A 63 -7.34 4.18 0.77
N LEU A 64 -6.38 5.05 0.43
CA LEU A 64 -5.61 4.95 -0.80
C LEU A 64 -4.18 4.53 -0.49
N GLY A 65 -3.81 3.36 -0.99
CA GLY A 65 -2.43 2.90 -0.97
C GLY A 65 -1.56 3.73 -1.89
N TRP A 66 -0.38 4.14 -1.42
CA TRP A 66 0.58 4.87 -2.23
C TRP A 66 1.31 3.95 -3.20
N GLY A 67 1.32 4.33 -4.47
CA GLY A 67 2.15 3.69 -5.50
C GLY A 67 1.83 2.21 -5.71
N LEU A 68 0.55 1.82 -5.81
CA LEU A 68 0.11 0.42 -5.96
C LEU A 68 0.72 -0.32 -7.17
N ILE A 69 1.22 0.42 -8.17
CA ILE A 69 2.15 -0.06 -9.19
C ILE A 69 3.49 0.65 -8.97
N ASP A 70 4.59 -0.08 -9.14
CA ASP A 70 5.93 0.50 -9.04
C ASP A 70 6.10 1.69 -10.00
N ILE A 71 6.39 2.85 -9.41
CA ILE A 71 6.65 4.12 -10.08
C ILE A 71 7.98 4.69 -9.60
N LEU A 72 8.46 5.73 -10.29
CA LEU A 72 9.58 6.53 -9.78
C LEU A 72 9.16 7.21 -8.47
N SER A 73 10.02 7.14 -7.46
CA SER A 73 9.86 7.96 -6.26
C SER A 73 9.95 9.45 -6.59
N SER A 74 9.60 10.31 -5.63
CA SER A 74 9.67 11.77 -5.79
C SER A 74 11.06 12.31 -6.16
N GLN A 75 12.12 11.53 -5.92
CA GLN A 75 13.50 11.85 -6.32
C GLN A 75 13.95 11.16 -7.62
N GLY A 76 13.04 10.46 -8.31
CA GLY A 76 13.35 9.73 -9.54
C GLY A 76 14.03 8.37 -9.33
N ASP A 77 14.03 7.82 -8.11
CA ASP A 77 14.61 6.50 -7.84
C ASP A 77 13.56 5.38 -7.95
N MET A 78 13.87 4.37 -8.75
CA MET A 78 13.12 3.14 -9.02
C MET A 78 13.49 1.99 -8.08
N ARG A 79 14.68 2.03 -7.46
CA ARG A 79 15.14 0.95 -6.56
C ARG A 79 14.24 0.83 -5.34
N LYS A 80 13.68 1.96 -4.88
CA LYS A 80 12.68 2.01 -3.81
C LYS A 80 11.29 1.73 -4.39
N ARG A 81 10.80 0.52 -4.17
CA ARG A 81 9.56 -0.01 -4.74
C ARG A 81 8.43 0.02 -3.72
N TYR A 82 7.24 0.37 -4.19
CA TYR A 82 6.05 0.60 -3.35
C TYR A 82 4.91 -0.32 -3.71
N GLY A 83 4.84 -0.74 -4.98
CA GLY A 83 3.64 -1.32 -5.54
C GLY A 83 3.41 -2.75 -5.11
N VAL A 84 2.14 -3.13 -5.20
CA VAL A 84 1.71 -4.53 -5.24
C VAL A 84 1.93 -5.13 -6.64
N VAL A 85 2.18 -4.28 -7.64
CA VAL A 85 2.62 -4.68 -8.98
C VAL A 85 4.04 -4.17 -9.23
N TYR A 86 4.97 -5.11 -9.45
CA TYR A 86 6.34 -4.82 -9.86
C TYR A 86 6.36 -4.36 -11.32
N VAL A 87 7.21 -3.39 -11.64
CA VAL A 87 7.51 -3.00 -13.02
C VAL A 87 8.98 -3.30 -13.30
N ASN A 88 9.22 -4.13 -14.32
CA ASN A 88 10.56 -4.55 -14.71
C ASN A 88 11.30 -3.42 -15.44
N ARG A 89 11.98 -2.60 -14.64
CA ARG A 89 12.88 -1.51 -15.06
C ARG A 89 13.78 -1.11 -13.90
N GLU A 90 14.83 -0.36 -14.22
CA GLU A 90 15.75 0.28 -13.30
C GLU A 90 15.76 1.81 -13.50
N ASN A 91 16.68 2.49 -12.81
CA ASN A 91 16.88 3.94 -12.94
C ASN A 91 17.36 4.35 -14.34
N HIS A 92 18.26 3.54 -14.92
CA HIS A 92 18.95 3.87 -16.17
C HIS A 92 18.80 2.80 -17.25
N ASP A 93 17.91 1.82 -17.02
CA ASP A 93 17.56 0.78 -17.99
C ASP A 93 16.04 0.56 -17.94
N LEU A 94 15.39 0.68 -19.08
CA LEU A 94 13.94 0.46 -19.18
C LEU A 94 13.56 -1.02 -19.16
N LYS A 95 14.50 -1.94 -19.43
CA LYS A 95 14.24 -3.36 -19.64
C LYS A 95 13.03 -3.55 -20.59
N ASP A 96 12.09 -4.45 -20.27
CA ASP A 96 10.88 -4.70 -21.06
C ASP A 96 9.61 -4.05 -20.46
N LEU A 97 9.73 -3.37 -19.32
CA LEU A 97 8.60 -2.78 -18.58
C LEU A 97 7.50 -3.80 -18.22
N GLN A 98 7.79 -5.09 -18.13
CA GLN A 98 6.79 -6.08 -17.75
C GLN A 98 6.17 -5.76 -16.38
N ARG A 99 4.85 -5.98 -16.25
CA ARG A 99 4.11 -5.82 -14.99
C ARG A 99 3.93 -7.19 -14.35
N VAL A 100 4.44 -7.35 -13.14
CA VAL A 100 4.44 -8.63 -12.42
C VAL A 100 3.72 -8.44 -11.08
N PRO A 101 2.57 -9.09 -10.87
CA PRO A 101 1.89 -9.05 -9.57
C PRO A 101 2.80 -9.64 -8.47
N LYS A 102 3.02 -8.90 -7.39
CA LYS A 102 3.69 -9.39 -6.17
C LYS A 102 2.70 -10.20 -5.33
N LYS A 103 3.18 -10.88 -4.28
CA LYS A 103 2.30 -11.62 -3.34
C LYS A 103 1.21 -10.72 -2.75
N SER A 104 1.57 -9.48 -2.40
CA SER A 104 0.67 -8.45 -1.89
C SER A 104 -0.47 -8.08 -2.84
N TYR A 105 -0.38 -8.34 -4.15
CA TYR A 105 -1.47 -8.10 -5.10
C TYR A 105 -2.70 -8.97 -4.78
N ALA A 106 -2.48 -10.27 -4.61
CA ALA A 106 -3.54 -11.22 -4.31
C ALA A 106 -4.13 -10.96 -2.91
N TRP A 107 -3.28 -10.58 -1.97
CA TRP A 107 -3.68 -10.15 -0.63
C TRP A 107 -4.59 -8.91 -0.69
N LEU A 108 -4.15 -7.84 -1.35
CA LEU A 108 -4.91 -6.59 -1.45
C LEU A 108 -6.26 -6.81 -2.16
N LYS A 109 -6.28 -7.64 -3.22
CA LYS A 109 -7.51 -8.04 -3.91
C LYS A 109 -8.50 -8.70 -2.93
N ARG A 110 -8.04 -9.62 -2.08
CA ARG A 110 -8.88 -10.29 -1.07
C ARG A 110 -9.37 -9.33 0.00
N ALA A 111 -8.49 -8.46 0.48
CA ALA A 111 -8.84 -7.42 1.45
C ALA A 111 -9.94 -6.50 0.90
N ILE A 112 -9.83 -6.04 -0.34
CA ILE A 112 -10.84 -5.18 -0.98
C ILE A 112 -12.18 -5.92 -1.14
N LEU A 113 -12.16 -7.13 -1.71
CA LEU A 113 -13.38 -7.90 -1.97
C LEU A 113 -14.15 -8.27 -0.68
N SER A 114 -13.42 -8.45 0.43
CA SER A 114 -14.00 -8.75 1.73
C SER A 114 -14.31 -7.50 2.57
N ASN A 115 -14.17 -6.30 2.02
CA ASN A 115 -14.26 -5.04 2.77
C ASN A 115 -13.41 -5.05 4.06
N GLY A 116 -12.18 -5.55 3.92
CA GLY A 116 -11.18 -5.67 4.98
C GLY A 116 -11.40 -6.83 5.94
N GLN A 117 -12.38 -7.72 5.77
CA GLN A 117 -12.61 -8.84 6.70
C GLN A 117 -11.57 -9.96 6.56
N GLU A 118 -11.04 -10.17 5.36
CA GLU A 118 -10.01 -11.18 5.08
C GLU A 118 -8.68 -10.50 4.69
N MET A 119 -7.78 -10.33 5.67
CA MET A 119 -6.44 -9.75 5.55
C MET A 119 -5.39 -10.61 6.22
#